data_AF-A0A9Q5CPY0-F1
#
_entry.id   AF-A0A9Q5CPY0-F1
#
_cell.length_a   1.000
_cell.length_b   1.000
_cell.length_c   1.000
_cell.angle_alpha   90.00
_cell.angle_beta   90.00
_cell.angle_gamma   90.00
#
_symmetry.space_group_name_H-M   'P 1'
#
loop_
_entity.id
_entity.type
_entity.pdbx_description
1 polymer ?
#
loop_
_entity_poly.entity_id
_entity_poly.type
_entity_poly.pdbx_seq_one_letter_code
_entity_poly.pdbx_strand_id
1 'polypeptide(L)'
;MRYEQRDLAKELLLQGCFEYYKELKEITENETSFYNDLKQELKNYNGYQAKRIFLQIILEENDLDEIMEYVRENPISIDSYAEILIGKFKDEVIEIYKKYIMFEASRATNRSHYKNVCRIIKKYKKISGKQSQIPIVNELIALYRKKPAFLDELSRIK
;
A
#
# COMPACT_ATOMS: atom_id res chain seq x y z
N MET A 1 27.42 -1.92 -29.11
CA MET A 1 28.10 -1.86 -27.81
C MET A 1 27.34 -1.08 -26.73
N ARG A 2 27.20 0.27 -26.76
CA ARG A 2 26.43 1.00 -25.70
C ARG A 2 24.92 0.75 -25.72
N TYR A 3 24.33 0.59 -26.91
CA TYR A 3 22.90 0.27 -27.04
C TYR A 3 22.57 -1.14 -26.51
N GLU A 4 23.36 -2.15 -26.87
CA GLU A 4 23.19 -3.53 -26.39
C GLU A 4 23.30 -3.64 -24.85
N GLN A 5 24.14 -2.83 -24.22
CA GLN A 5 24.24 -2.80 -22.75
C GLN A 5 23.01 -2.20 -22.08
N ARG A 6 22.41 -1.16 -22.68
CA ARG A 6 21.16 -0.56 -22.18
C ARG A 6 19.99 -1.53 -22.32
N ASP A 7 19.89 -2.19 -23.47
CA ASP A 7 18.83 -3.16 -23.72
C ASP A 7 18.94 -4.35 -22.76
N LEU A 8 20.16 -4.87 -22.54
CA LEU A 8 20.40 -5.94 -21.57
C LEU A 8 20.07 -5.52 -20.14
N ALA A 9 20.49 -4.32 -19.70
CA ALA A 9 20.16 -3.80 -18.37
C ALA A 9 18.64 -3.64 -18.19
N LYS A 10 17.93 -3.22 -19.24
CA LYS A 10 16.48 -3.12 -19.24
C LYS A 10 15.81 -4.50 -19.16
N GLU A 11 16.30 -5.49 -19.90
CA GLU A 11 15.81 -6.87 -19.79
C GLU A 11 16.01 -7.44 -18.38
N LEU A 12 17.19 -7.22 -17.79
CA LEU A 12 17.49 -7.66 -16.41
C LEU A 12 16.59 -6.95 -15.39
N LEU A 13 16.33 -5.66 -15.57
CA LEU A 13 15.38 -4.92 -14.74
C LEU A 13 13.98 -5.55 -14.82
N LEU A 14 13.48 -5.84 -16.02
CA LEU A 14 12.17 -6.48 -16.22
C LEU A 14 12.11 -7.89 -15.62
N GLN A 15 13.25 -8.59 -15.53
CA GLN A 15 13.37 -9.89 -14.86
C GLN A 15 13.44 -9.79 -13.32
N GLY A 16 13.51 -8.58 -12.76
CA GLY A 16 13.42 -8.37 -11.31
C GLY A 16 14.68 -7.81 -10.64
N CYS A 17 15.72 -7.45 -11.40
CA CYS A 17 16.98 -6.88 -10.89
C CYS A 17 16.86 -5.35 -10.79
N PHE A 18 16.39 -4.86 -9.64
CA PHE A 18 16.11 -3.44 -9.40
C PHE A 18 17.35 -2.54 -9.49
N GLU A 19 18.54 -3.07 -9.21
CA GLU A 19 19.82 -2.37 -9.32
C GLU A 19 20.02 -1.69 -10.68
N TYR A 20 19.56 -2.32 -11.77
CA TYR A 20 19.66 -1.77 -13.11
C TYR A 20 18.78 -0.55 -13.35
N TYR A 21 17.77 -0.30 -12.50
CA TYR A 21 17.00 0.94 -12.59
C TYR A 21 17.90 2.16 -12.35
N LYS A 22 18.77 2.10 -11.34
CA LYS A 22 19.69 3.20 -10.99
C LYS A 22 20.70 3.42 -12.11
N GLU A 23 21.29 2.34 -12.62
CA GLU A 23 22.23 2.40 -13.73
C GLU A 23 21.60 3.00 -15.00
N LEU A 24 20.38 2.58 -15.34
CA LEU A 24 19.65 3.10 -16.51
C LEU A 24 19.24 4.57 -16.34
N LYS A 25 18.92 4.98 -15.10
CA LYS A 25 18.58 6.37 -14.78
C LYS A 25 19.80 7.28 -14.90
N GLU A 26 20.96 6.89 -14.37
CA GLU A 26 22.20 7.67 -14.41
C GLU A 26 22.71 7.95 -15.82
N ILE A 27 22.51 7.01 -16.75
CA ILE A 27 22.97 7.14 -18.13
C ILE A 27 21.95 7.81 -19.05
N THR A 28 20.77 8.16 -18.55
CA THR A 28 19.68 8.76 -19.32
C THR A 28 19.78 10.28 -19.29
N GLU A 29 19.52 10.95 -20.42
CA GLU A 29 19.54 12.41 -20.51
C GLU A 29 18.30 13.08 -19.91
N ASN A 30 17.14 12.41 -20.00
CA ASN A 30 15.87 12.89 -19.46
C ASN A 30 15.24 11.83 -18.55
N GLU A 31 15.55 11.92 -17.25
CA GLU A 31 15.06 10.98 -16.25
C GLU A 31 13.54 10.92 -16.17
N THR A 32 12.85 12.06 -16.34
CA THR A 32 11.39 12.13 -16.29
C THR A 32 10.74 11.38 -17.45
N SER A 33 11.24 11.56 -18.68
CA SER A 33 10.75 10.81 -19.84
C SER A 33 10.99 9.31 -19.65
N PHE A 34 12.22 8.95 -19.28
CA PHE A 34 12.58 7.55 -19.05
C PHE A 34 11.73 6.87 -17.99
N TYR A 35 11.50 7.55 -16.85
CA TYR A 35 10.60 7.06 -15.83
C TYR A 35 9.20 6.82 -16.37
N ASN A 36 8.62 7.79 -17.07
CA ASN A 36 7.27 7.67 -17.63
C ASN A 36 7.15 6.53 -18.66
N ASP A 37 8.14 6.39 -19.54
CA ASP A 37 8.18 5.34 -20.56
C ASP A 37 8.28 3.95 -19.90
N LEU A 38 9.23 3.78 -18.97
CA LEU A 38 9.42 2.55 -18.23
C LEU A 38 8.19 2.18 -17.39
N LYS A 39 7.55 3.19 -16.79
CA LYS A 39 6.31 3.02 -16.02
C LYS A 39 5.19 2.44 -16.88
N GLN A 40 4.99 2.97 -18.09
CA GLN A 40 3.97 2.45 -19.01
C GLN A 40 4.30 1.02 -19.48
N GLU A 41 5.56 0.74 -19.75
CA GLU A 41 5.99 -0.61 -20.13
C GLU A 41 5.73 -1.63 -19.01
N LEU A 42 6.07 -1.29 -17.76
CA LEU A 42 5.84 -2.14 -16.60
C LEU A 42 4.36 -2.37 -16.32
N LYS A 43 3.50 -1.37 -16.55
CA LYS A 43 2.03 -1.51 -16.46
C LYS A 43 1.49 -2.50 -17.51
N ASN A 44 2.09 -2.53 -18.70
CA ASN A 44 1.70 -3.44 -19.78
C ASN A 44 2.30 -4.85 -19.65
N TYR A 45 3.34 -5.02 -18.83
CA TYR A 45 4.02 -6.30 -18.67
C TYR A 45 3.32 -7.20 -17.66
N ASN A 46 2.76 -8.31 -18.14
CA ASN A 46 2.09 -9.29 -17.29
C ASN A 46 3.12 -10.21 -16.61
N GLY A 47 3.53 -9.86 -15.38
CA GLY A 47 4.42 -10.70 -14.58
C GLY A 47 4.50 -10.28 -13.12
N TYR A 48 4.69 -11.25 -12.21
CA TYR A 48 4.90 -10.94 -10.79
C TYR A 48 6.18 -10.13 -10.57
N GLN A 49 7.26 -10.44 -11.31
CA GLN A 49 8.51 -9.67 -11.26
C GLN A 49 8.29 -8.22 -11.68
N ALA A 50 7.61 -7.98 -12.81
CA ALA A 50 7.31 -6.64 -13.31
C ALA A 50 6.50 -5.82 -12.32
N LYS A 51 5.46 -6.41 -11.69
CA LYS A 51 4.70 -5.74 -10.62
C LYS A 51 5.55 -5.37 -9.41
N ARG A 52 6.46 -6.27 -8.99
CA ARG A 52 7.39 -5.99 -7.89
C ARG A 52 8.32 -4.83 -8.23
N ILE A 53 8.88 -4.82 -9.43
CA ILE A 53 9.79 -3.78 -9.91
C ILE A 53 9.07 -2.45 -10.05
N PHE A 54 7.87 -2.45 -10.61
CA PHE A 54 7.00 -1.28 -10.68
C PHE A 54 6.82 -0.64 -9.30
N LEU A 55 6.46 -1.43 -8.28
CA LEU A 55 6.30 -0.93 -6.91
C LEU A 55 7.60 -0.36 -6.33
N GLN A 56 8.74 -1.01 -6.58
CA GLN A 56 10.04 -0.49 -6.12
C GLN A 56 10.39 0.84 -6.78
N ILE A 57 10.13 0.97 -8.08
CA ILE A 57 10.42 2.18 -8.85
C ILE A 57 9.54 3.34 -8.39
N ILE A 58 8.21 3.16 -8.29
CA ILE A 58 7.32 4.27 -7.86
C ILE A 58 7.62 4.73 -6.43
N LEU A 59 8.14 3.84 -5.57
CA LEU A 59 8.61 4.19 -4.23
C LEU A 59 9.92 4.98 -4.25
N GLU A 60 10.90 4.57 -5.07
CA GLU A 60 12.17 5.28 -5.24
C GLU A 60 11.93 6.69 -5.81
N GLU A 61 11.01 6.82 -6.78
CA GLU A 61 10.63 8.10 -7.38
C GLU A 61 9.66 8.93 -6.52
N ASN A 62 9.17 8.38 -5.41
CA ASN A 62 8.14 8.99 -4.56
C ASN A 62 6.90 9.45 -5.37
N ASP A 63 6.48 8.66 -6.36
CA ASP A 63 5.29 8.92 -7.18
C ASP A 63 4.03 8.56 -6.38
N LEU A 64 3.62 9.50 -5.54
CA LEU A 64 2.49 9.33 -4.63
C LEU A 64 1.18 9.04 -5.38
N ASP A 65 1.01 9.56 -6.61
CA ASP A 65 -0.20 9.33 -7.39
C ASP A 65 -0.31 7.85 -7.78
N GLU A 66 0.77 7.26 -8.29
CA GLU A 66 0.84 5.85 -8.66
C GLU A 66 0.74 4.91 -7.46
N ILE A 67 1.36 5.27 -6.34
CA ILE A 67 1.23 4.51 -5.09
C ILE A 67 -0.23 4.52 -4.62
N MET A 68 -0.91 5.67 -4.72
CA MET A 68 -2.32 5.77 -4.35
C MET A 68 -3.21 4.95 -5.29
N GLU A 69 -2.95 4.94 -6.60
CA GLU A 69 -3.64 4.06 -7.56
C GLU A 69 -3.51 2.58 -7.17
N TYR A 70 -2.29 2.12 -6.86
CA TYR A 70 -2.07 0.75 -6.41
C TYR A 70 -2.86 0.41 -5.14
N VAL A 71 -2.92 1.33 -4.19
CA VAL A 71 -3.65 1.16 -2.93
C VAL A 71 -5.17 1.12 -3.14
N ARG A 72 -5.71 1.88 -4.10
CA ARG A 72 -7.14 1.84 -4.46
C ARG A 72 -7.54 0.45 -4.97
N GLU A 73 -6.69 -0.15 -5.79
CA GLU A 73 -6.90 -1.52 -6.30
C GLU A 73 -6.69 -2.58 -5.22
N ASN A 74 -5.79 -2.31 -4.25
CA ASN A 74 -5.41 -3.25 -3.20
C ASN A 74 -5.53 -2.62 -1.80
N PRO A 75 -6.76 -2.42 -1.26
CA PRO A 75 -6.98 -1.72 0.02
C PRO A 75 -6.20 -2.29 1.22
N ILE A 76 -5.89 -3.59 1.21
CA ILE A 76 -5.11 -4.27 2.27
C ILE A 76 -3.68 -3.71 2.35
N SER A 77 -3.15 -3.21 1.24
CA SER A 77 -1.79 -2.64 1.15
C SER A 77 -1.65 -1.26 1.80
N ILE A 78 -2.76 -0.63 2.23
CA ILE A 78 -2.74 0.69 2.88
C ILE A 78 -1.78 0.73 4.07
N ASP A 79 -1.65 -0.38 4.79
CA ASP A 79 -0.74 -0.53 5.93
C ASP A 79 0.73 -0.27 5.59
N SER A 80 1.13 -0.51 4.34
CA SER A 80 2.51 -0.33 3.88
C SER A 80 2.81 1.09 3.41
N TYR A 81 1.77 1.82 2.95
CA TYR A 81 1.95 3.09 2.24
C TYR A 81 1.28 4.28 2.91
N ALA A 82 0.49 4.08 3.97
CA ALA A 82 -0.25 5.16 4.61
C ALA A 82 0.64 6.29 5.13
N GLU A 83 1.84 5.99 5.65
CA GLU A 83 2.75 7.02 6.19
C GLU A 83 3.22 8.01 5.10
N ILE A 84 3.47 7.52 3.88
CA ILE A 84 3.89 8.37 2.76
C ILE A 84 2.69 9.04 2.06
N LEU A 85 1.52 8.38 2.04
CA LEU A 85 0.33 8.90 1.36
C LEU A 85 -0.44 9.94 2.18
N ILE A 86 -0.40 9.88 3.52
CA ILE A 86 -1.25 10.72 4.39
C ILE A 86 -1.02 12.22 4.18
N GLY A 87 0.17 12.62 3.72
CA GLY A 87 0.51 14.02 3.45
C GLY A 87 -0.27 14.62 2.28
N LYS A 88 -0.51 13.83 1.22
CA LYS A 88 -1.19 14.27 -0.01
C LYS A 88 -2.65 13.79 -0.09
N PHE A 89 -2.93 12.59 0.39
CA PHE A 89 -4.21 11.88 0.20
C PHE A 89 -4.93 11.60 1.53
N LYS A 90 -4.90 12.56 2.46
CA LYS A 90 -5.33 12.34 3.84
C LYS A 90 -6.71 11.68 3.97
N ASP A 91 -7.72 12.28 3.34
CA ASP A 91 -9.11 11.83 3.46
C ASP A 91 -9.32 10.46 2.81
N GLU A 92 -8.62 10.22 1.70
CA GLU A 92 -8.72 8.95 0.97
C GLU A 92 -8.05 7.80 1.73
N VAL A 93 -6.86 8.03 2.32
CA VAL A 93 -6.19 7.08 3.21
C VAL A 93 -7.08 6.70 4.38
N ILE A 94 -7.74 7.69 5.00
CA ILE A 94 -8.69 7.46 6.10
C ILE A 94 -9.86 6.58 5.65
N GLU A 95 -10.43 6.87 4.49
CA GLU A 95 -11.58 6.13 3.96
C GLU A 95 -11.24 4.69 3.58
N ILE A 96 -10.08 4.46 2.95
CA ILE A 96 -9.59 3.11 2.64
C ILE A 96 -9.35 2.33 3.93
N TYR A 97 -8.74 2.94 4.95
CA TYR A 97 -8.56 2.28 6.25
C TYR A 97 -9.88 1.85 6.88
N LYS A 98 -10.89 2.72 6.87
CA LYS A 98 -12.22 2.38 7.40
C LYS A 98 -12.81 1.18 6.68
N LYS A 99 -12.80 1.20 5.33
CA LYS A 99 -13.28 0.07 4.51
C LYS A 99 -12.52 -1.22 4.81
N TYR A 100 -11.19 -1.14 4.93
CA TYR A 100 -10.35 -2.29 5.25
C TYR A 100 -10.66 -2.87 6.64
N ILE A 101 -10.80 -2.03 7.66
CA ILE A 101 -11.17 -2.44 9.03
C ILE A 101 -12.53 -3.15 9.04
N MET A 102 -13.53 -2.57 8.35
CA MET A 102 -14.87 -3.14 8.27
C MET A 102 -14.90 -4.48 7.54
N PHE A 103 -14.14 -4.59 6.43
CA PHE A 103 -13.97 -5.83 5.70
C PHE A 103 -13.36 -6.94 6.59
N GLU A 104 -12.25 -6.66 7.28
CA GLU A 104 -11.60 -7.61 8.18
C GLU A 104 -12.50 -8.01 9.36
N ALA A 105 -13.23 -7.05 9.93
CA ALA A 105 -14.20 -7.31 11.00
C ALA A 105 -15.33 -8.24 10.55
N SER A 106 -15.83 -8.07 9.32
CA SER A 106 -16.90 -8.91 8.75
C SER A 106 -16.48 -10.37 8.61
N ARG A 107 -15.20 -10.63 8.33
CA ARG A 107 -14.61 -11.97 8.16
C ARG A 107 -14.08 -12.57 9.47
N ALA A 108 -14.10 -11.80 10.56
CA ALA A 108 -13.57 -12.23 11.83
C ALA A 108 -14.51 -13.21 12.54
N THR A 109 -14.05 -14.45 12.73
CA THR A 109 -14.84 -15.54 13.34
C THR A 109 -14.23 -16.06 14.63
N ASN A 110 -12.94 -15.80 14.87
CA ASN A 110 -12.20 -16.29 16.01
C ASN A 110 -11.35 -15.19 16.66
N ARG A 111 -10.78 -15.50 17.83
CA ARG A 111 -10.00 -14.54 18.62
C ARG A 111 -8.74 -14.04 17.91
N SER A 112 -8.14 -14.84 17.04
CA SER A 112 -7.00 -14.41 16.23
C SER A 112 -7.42 -13.32 15.23
N HIS A 113 -8.56 -13.51 14.55
CA HIS A 113 -9.09 -12.52 13.61
C HIS A 113 -9.47 -11.21 14.33
N TYR A 114 -10.09 -11.29 15.52
CA TYR A 114 -10.41 -10.09 16.32
C TYR A 114 -9.16 -9.28 16.70
N LYS A 115 -8.08 -9.97 17.09
CA LYS A 115 -6.78 -9.32 17.35
C LYS A 115 -6.20 -8.68 16.08
N ASN A 116 -6.37 -9.31 14.92
CA ASN A 116 -5.95 -8.72 13.65
C ASN A 116 -6.69 -7.40 13.36
N VAL A 117 -8.02 -7.37 13.54
CA VAL A 117 -8.81 -6.14 13.39
C VAL A 117 -8.30 -5.05 14.34
N CYS A 118 -8.07 -5.39 15.61
CA CYS A 118 -7.54 -4.46 16.59
C CYS A 118 -6.15 -3.92 16.23
N ARG A 119 -5.29 -4.76 15.63
CA ARG A 119 -3.98 -4.37 15.12
C ARG A 119 -4.10 -3.33 14.00
N ILE A 120 -5.04 -3.53 13.07
CA ILE A 120 -5.29 -2.58 11.96
C ILE A 120 -5.81 -1.25 12.52
N ILE A 121 -6.74 -1.27 13.47
CA ILE A 121 -7.27 -0.05 14.13
C ILE A 121 -6.13 0.75 14.80
N LYS A 122 -5.19 0.07 15.48
CA LYS A 122 -4.02 0.73 16.09
C LYS A 122 -3.12 1.40 15.04
N LYS A 123 -2.92 0.78 13.88
CA LYS A 123 -2.17 1.39 12.78
C LYS A 123 -2.90 2.61 12.24
N TYR A 124 -4.21 2.48 11.98
CA TYR A 124 -5.04 3.61 11.59
C TYR A 124 -4.94 4.79 12.58
N LYS A 125 -4.99 4.54 13.90
CA LYS A 125 -4.78 5.56 14.94
C LYS A 125 -3.42 6.27 14.81
N LYS A 126 -2.35 5.52 14.53
CA LYS A 126 -1.01 6.10 14.34
C LYS A 126 -0.98 7.08 13.17
N ILE A 127 -1.67 6.74 12.08
CA ILE A 127 -1.71 7.53 10.85
C ILE A 127 -2.64 8.75 10.96
N SER A 128 -3.85 8.56 11.46
CA SER A 128 -4.93 9.57 11.41
C SER A 128 -5.04 10.44 12.68
N GLY A 129 -4.22 10.15 13.69
CA GLY A 129 -4.12 10.94 14.92
C GLY A 129 -4.86 10.33 16.11
N LYS A 130 -4.58 10.89 17.29
CA LYS A 130 -5.23 10.44 18.55
C LYS A 130 -6.75 10.68 18.43
N GLN A 131 -7.53 9.71 18.91
CA GLN A 131 -9.01 9.70 18.92
C GLN A 131 -9.71 9.36 17.60
N SER A 132 -9.02 9.34 16.46
CA SER A 132 -9.64 9.01 15.15
C SER A 132 -10.30 7.63 15.10
N GLN A 133 -9.80 6.68 15.90
CA GLN A 133 -10.30 5.31 16.00
C GLN A 133 -11.62 5.18 16.78
N ILE A 134 -11.97 6.16 17.62
CA ILE A 134 -13.11 6.05 18.55
C ILE A 134 -14.44 5.81 17.79
N PRO A 135 -14.75 6.55 16.71
CA PRO A 135 -15.96 6.28 15.92
C PRO A 135 -16.00 4.85 15.36
N ILE A 136 -14.87 4.37 14.82
CA ILE A 136 -14.76 3.03 14.23
C ILE A 136 -14.97 1.94 15.30
N VAL A 137 -14.32 2.09 16.46
CA VAL A 137 -14.48 1.14 17.56
C VAL A 137 -15.92 1.11 18.06
N ASN A 138 -16.57 2.27 18.20
CA ASN A 138 -17.97 2.34 18.62
C ASN A 138 -18.91 1.71 17.58
N GLU A 139 -18.67 1.92 16.28
CA GLU A 139 -19.42 1.29 15.19
C GLU A 139 -19.29 -0.24 15.24
N LEU A 140 -18.07 -0.76 15.38
CA LEU A 140 -17.83 -2.20 15.51
C LEU A 140 -18.50 -2.79 16.75
N ILE A 141 -18.44 -2.11 17.90
CA ILE A 141 -19.15 -2.53 19.12
C ILE A 141 -20.66 -2.60 18.88
N ALA A 142 -21.22 -1.62 18.16
CA ALA A 142 -22.64 -1.57 17.85
C ALA A 142 -23.08 -2.69 16.88
N LEU A 143 -22.25 -3.01 15.88
CA LEU A 143 -22.53 -4.03 14.87
C LEU A 143 -22.36 -5.46 15.41
N TYR A 144 -21.34 -5.70 16.25
CA TYR A 144 -20.96 -7.04 16.72
C TYR A 144 -21.33 -7.31 18.18
N ARG A 145 -22.45 -6.75 18.67
CA ARG A 145 -22.95 -6.92 20.07
C ARG A 145 -23.07 -8.37 20.52
N LYS A 146 -23.33 -9.30 19.59
CA LYS A 146 -23.47 -10.74 19.87
C LYS A 146 -22.13 -11.51 19.91
N LYS A 147 -20.99 -10.82 19.80
CA LYS A 147 -19.64 -11.42 19.81
C LYS A 147 -18.84 -10.96 21.04
N PRO A 148 -19.10 -11.51 22.24
CA PRO A 148 -18.49 -11.02 23.49
C PRO A 148 -16.96 -11.03 23.46
N ALA A 149 -16.35 -12.06 22.86
CA ALA A 149 -14.90 -12.13 22.70
C ALA A 149 -14.33 -11.03 21.79
N PHE A 150 -15.09 -10.55 20.80
CA PHE A 150 -14.66 -9.44 19.96
C PHE A 150 -14.79 -8.12 20.72
N LEU A 151 -15.87 -7.93 21.49
CA LEU A 151 -16.07 -6.76 22.34
C LEU A 151 -14.97 -6.61 23.40
N ASP A 152 -14.49 -7.72 23.99
CA ASP A 152 -13.34 -7.74 24.90
C ASP A 152 -12.05 -7.28 24.22
N GLU A 153 -11.79 -7.67 22.97
CA GLU A 153 -10.60 -7.17 22.24
C GLU A 153 -10.74 -5.68 21.88
N LEU A 154 -11.93 -5.23 21.48
CA LEU A 154 -12.20 -3.83 21.12
C LEU A 154 -12.12 -2.87 22.32
N SER A 155 -12.58 -3.29 23.51
CA SER A 155 -12.54 -2.46 24.72
C SER A 155 -11.12 -2.12 25.17
N ARG A 156 -10.15 -2.99 24.87
CA ARG A 156 -8.72 -2.82 25.22
C ARG A 156 -8.01 -1.78 24.35
N ILE A 157 -8.59 -1.41 23.22
CA ILE A 157 -7.96 -0.50 22.26
C ILE A 157 -8.67 0.83 22.15
N LYS A 158 -9.82 1.00 22.79
CA LYS A 158 -10.62 2.23 22.74
C LYS A 158 -9.79 3.44 23.17
#